data_AF-A0A0P9D7H6-F1
#
_entry.id   AF-A0A0P9D7H6-F1
#
_cell.length_a   1.000
_cell.length_b   1.000
_cell.length_c   1.000
_cell.angle_alpha   90.00
_cell.angle_beta   90.00
_cell.angle_gamma   90.00
#
_symmetry.space_group_name_H-M   'P 1'
#
loop_
_entity.id
_entity.type
_entity.pdbx_description
1 polymer ?
#
loop_
_entity_poly.entity_id
_entity_poly.type
_entity_poly.pdbx_seq_one_letter_code
_entity_poly.pdbx_strand_id
1 'polypeptide(L)'
;FVPFTELFALLQHNSGVPAPRWHLPYAAALVLATALEGWSRLSGRPVLITRAAVQSVYRRNTTRSAKAMRELGASLRPFAETIRDEVAWYQANQPKQLPPQLAPSVR
;
A
#
# COMPACT_ATOMS: atom_id res chain seq x y z
N PHE A 1 4.74 -4.75 -14.23
CA PHE A 1 4.77 -3.76 -13.13
C PHE A 1 3.56 -2.87 -13.31
N VAL A 2 2.68 -2.79 -12.33
CA VAL A 2 1.52 -1.88 -12.37
C VAL A 2 1.96 -0.54 -11.78
N PRO A 3 1.85 0.59 -12.51
CA PRO A 3 2.18 1.90 -11.96
C PRO A 3 1.12 2.35 -10.93
N PHE A 4 1.54 3.15 -9.95
CA PHE A 4 0.64 3.70 -8.93
C PHE A 4 -0.55 4.47 -9.52
N THR A 5 -0.38 5.10 -10.69
CA THR A 5 -1.47 5.80 -11.40
C THR A 5 -2.59 4.85 -11.83
N GLU A 6 -2.26 3.66 -12.31
CA GLU A 6 -3.24 2.63 -12.70
C GLU A 6 -3.91 2.01 -11.47
N LEU A 7 -3.13 1.71 -10.43
CA LEU A 7 -3.65 1.25 -9.14
C LEU A 7 -4.66 2.23 -8.54
N PHE A 8 -4.31 3.53 -8.44
CA PHE A 8 -5.20 4.53 -7.88
C PHE A 8 -6.43 4.81 -8.77
N ALA A 9 -6.30 4.70 -10.10
CA ALA A 9 -7.45 4.79 -11.00
C ALA A 9 -8.44 3.63 -10.79
N LEU A 10 -7.94 2.39 -10.67
CA LEU A 10 -8.75 1.21 -10.37
C LEU A 10 -9.41 1.31 -8.99
N LEU A 11 -8.67 1.77 -7.97
CA LEU A 11 -9.23 1.99 -6.64
C LEU A 11 -10.32 3.07 -6.64
N GLN A 12 -10.11 4.21 -7.30
CA GLN A 12 -11.13 5.26 -7.42
C GLN A 12 -12.39 4.75 -8.14
N HIS A 13 -12.22 4.01 -9.23
CA HIS A 13 -13.33 3.46 -10.01
C HIS A 13 -14.20 2.50 -9.18
N ASN A 14 -13.59 1.60 -8.42
CA ASN A 14 -14.32 0.58 -7.66
C ASN A 14 -14.82 1.07 -6.29
N SER A 15 -14.13 2.02 -5.65
CA SER A 15 -14.48 2.49 -4.29
C SER A 15 -15.27 3.80 -4.26
N GLY A 16 -15.29 4.56 -5.35
CA GLY A 16 -15.81 5.93 -5.38
C GLY A 16 -14.96 6.98 -4.65
N VAL A 17 -13.88 6.57 -3.96
CA VAL A 17 -12.98 7.47 -3.23
C VAL A 17 -12.02 8.16 -4.20
N PRO A 18 -11.93 9.51 -4.22
CA PRO A 18 -11.02 10.22 -5.12
C PRO A 18 -9.56 9.79 -4.98
N ALA A 19 -8.90 9.53 -6.11
CA ALA A 19 -7.48 9.19 -6.15
C ALA A 19 -6.60 10.34 -5.64
N PRO A 20 -5.45 10.06 -5.00
CA PRO A 20 -4.47 11.09 -4.63
C PRO A 20 -4.01 11.88 -5.86
N ARG A 21 -4.30 13.19 -5.88
CA ARG A 21 -3.91 14.10 -6.98
C ARG A 21 -2.51 14.70 -6.83
N TRP A 22 -1.93 14.62 -5.64
CA TRP A 22 -0.67 15.28 -5.29
C TRP A 22 0.46 14.26 -5.21
N HIS A 23 1.52 14.49 -6.00
CA HIS A 23 2.75 13.70 -5.91
C HIS A 23 3.67 14.28 -4.84
N LEU A 24 3.96 13.51 -3.79
CA LEU A 24 4.97 13.87 -2.78
C LEU A 24 6.38 13.68 -3.37
N PRO A 25 7.26 14.70 -3.40
CA PRO A 25 8.63 14.53 -3.89
C PRO A 25 9.48 13.60 -3.00
N TYR A 26 10.43 12.88 -3.60
CA TYR A 26 11.25 11.87 -2.90
C TYR A 26 11.99 12.43 -1.68
N ALA A 27 12.61 13.61 -1.84
CA ALA A 27 13.32 14.27 -0.75
C ALA A 27 12.39 14.63 0.42
N ALA A 28 11.18 15.14 0.13
CA ALA A 28 10.18 15.45 1.15
C ALA A 28 9.69 14.18 1.88
N ALA A 29 9.46 13.09 1.14
CA ALA A 29 9.11 11.79 1.71
C ALA A 29 10.22 11.24 2.62
N LEU A 30 11.49 11.37 2.24
CA LEU A 30 12.63 10.94 3.07
C LEU A 30 12.80 11.79 4.34
N VAL A 31 12.62 13.12 4.25
CA VAL A 31 12.68 14.01 5.42
C VAL A 31 11.56 13.65 6.41
N LEU A 32 10.32 13.51 5.92
CA LEU A 32 9.17 13.09 6.73
C LEU A 32 9.41 11.73 7.40
N ALA A 33 9.88 10.73 6.64
CA ALA A 33 10.19 9.41 7.16
C ALA A 33 11.30 9.44 8.24
N THR A 34 12.33 10.28 8.06
CA THR A 34 13.43 10.41 9.03
C THR A 34 12.95 11.07 10.33
N ALA A 35 12.09 12.09 10.23
CA ALA A 35 11.47 12.72 11.40
C ALA A 35 10.55 11.75 12.16
N LEU A 36 9.73 10.98 11.44
CA LEU A 36 8.84 9.97 12.02
C LEU A 36 9.61 8.81 12.65
N GLU A 37 10.71 8.33 12.07
CA GLU A 37 11.58 7.33 12.70
C GLU A 37 12.25 7.87 13.98
N GLY A 38 12.66 9.15 14.00
CA GLY A 38 13.14 9.82 15.21
C GLY A 38 12.07 9.87 16.30
N TRP A 39 10.85 10.25 15.94
CA TRP A 39 9.69 10.25 16.84
C TRP A 39 9.33 8.84 17.33
N SER A 40 9.41 7.83 16.48
CA SER A 40 9.15 6.42 16.81
C SER A 40 10.10 5.93 17.91
N ARG A 41 11.39 6.25 17.81
CA ARG A 41 12.41 5.91 18.81
C ARG A 41 12.17 6.60 20.16
N LEU A 42 11.70 7.86 20.16
CA LEU A 42 11.42 8.61 21.38
C LEU A 42 10.10 8.19 22.05
N SER A 43 9.06 7.93 21.26
CA SER A 43 7.71 7.61 21.75
C SER A 43 7.46 6.12 21.98
N GLY A 44 8.38 5.24 21.56
CA GLY A 44 8.22 3.79 21.59
C GLY A 44 7.12 3.25 20.67
N ARG A 45 6.52 4.10 19.82
CA ARG A 45 5.37 3.75 18.97
C ARG A 45 5.81 3.48 17.53
N PRO A 46 5.27 2.45 16.86
CA PRO A 46 5.55 2.20 15.44
C PRO A 46 4.99 3.33 14.58
N VAL A 47 5.70 3.67 13.50
CA VAL A 47 5.27 4.66 12.50
C VAL A 47 5.09 3.99 11.13
N LEU A 48 4.06 4.43 10.40
CA LEU A 48 3.70 3.84 9.10
C LEU A 48 4.68 4.23 7.98
N ILE A 49 5.22 5.45 8.03
CA ILE A 49 6.11 5.99 7.00
C ILE A 49 7.55 5.89 7.50
N THR A 50 8.27 4.88 7.00
CA THR A 50 9.70 4.65 7.28
C THR A 50 10.54 4.92 6.04
N ARG A 51 11.83 5.18 6.21
CA ARG A 51 12.82 5.38 5.13
C ARG A 51 12.92 4.12 4.27
N ALA A 52 12.72 2.94 4.86
CA ALA A 52 12.64 1.66 4.15
C ALA A 52 11.37 1.58 3.28
N ALA A 53 10.20 1.96 3.80
CA ALA A 53 8.96 2.00 3.03
C ALA A 53 9.05 2.98 1.85
N VAL A 54 9.55 4.19 2.08
CA VAL A 54 9.78 5.20 1.02
C VAL A 54 10.73 4.66 -0.05
N GLN A 55 11.88 4.08 0.34
CA GLN A 55 12.80 3.48 -0.63
C GLN A 55 12.19 2.30 -1.39
N SER A 56 11.37 1.47 -0.75
CA SER A 56 10.69 0.34 -1.39
C SER A 56 9.71 0.80 -2.46
N VAL A 57 8.89 1.82 -2.17
CA VAL A 57 7.94 2.43 -3.10
C VAL A 57 8.62 3.10 -4.30
N TYR A 58 9.77 3.76 -4.08
CA TYR A 58 10.52 4.44 -5.14
C TYR A 58 11.36 3.50 -6.01
N ARG A 59 11.83 2.37 -5.46
CA ARG A 59 12.47 1.30 -6.23
C ARG A 59 11.40 0.56 -7.03
N ARG A 60 11.30 0.85 -8.33
CA ARG A 60 10.37 0.21 -9.29
C ARG A 60 10.73 -1.25 -9.56
N ASN A 61 10.65 -2.09 -8.53
CA ASN A 61 10.96 -3.51 -8.59
C ASN A 61 9.94 -4.22 -9.49
N THR A 62 10.41 -4.79 -10.60
CA THR A 62 9.54 -5.53 -11.53
C THR A 62 9.49 -7.00 -11.14
N THR A 63 8.53 -7.34 -10.28
CA THR A 63 8.21 -8.74 -9.95
C THR A 63 7.63 -9.45 -11.18
N ARG A 64 8.07 -10.70 -11.45
CA ARG A 64 7.55 -11.55 -12.52
C ARG A 64 7.03 -12.87 -11.95
N SER A 65 5.77 -13.17 -12.19
CA SER A 65 5.12 -14.40 -11.69
C SER A 65 5.41 -15.66 -12.52
N ALA A 66 6.14 -15.54 -13.64
CA ALA A 66 6.40 -16.64 -14.58
C ALA A 66 7.00 -17.90 -13.93
N LYS A 67 7.80 -17.74 -12.86
CA LYS A 67 8.31 -18.89 -12.08
C LYS A 67 7.18 -19.67 -11.40
N ALA A 68 6.27 -18.98 -10.71
CA ALA A 68 5.14 -19.59 -10.02
C ALA A 68 4.15 -20.24 -11.00
N MET A 69 3.91 -19.61 -12.16
CA MET A 69 3.08 -20.20 -13.22
C MET A 69 3.67 -21.52 -13.73
N ARG A 70 4.99 -21.56 -13.99
CA ARG A 70 5.69 -22.73 -14.52
C ARG A 70 5.85 -23.86 -13.50
N GLU A 71 6.24 -23.55 -12.26
CA GLU A 71 6.67 -24.54 -11.28
C GLU A 71 5.57 -24.95 -10.29
N LEU A 72 4.56 -24.10 -10.07
CA LEU A 72 3.48 -24.32 -9.11
C LEU A 72 2.09 -24.41 -9.78
N GLY A 73 2.01 -24.33 -11.12
CA GLY A 73 0.75 -24.31 -11.85
C GLY A 73 -0.14 -23.09 -11.56
N ALA A 74 0.43 -22.02 -11.00
CA ALA A 74 -0.35 -20.87 -10.54
C ALA A 74 -1.02 -20.13 -11.71
N SER A 75 -2.35 -20.03 -11.67
CA SER A 75 -3.12 -19.15 -12.56
C SER A 75 -3.36 -17.81 -11.88
N LEU A 76 -3.15 -16.71 -12.62
CA LEU A 76 -3.36 -15.35 -12.11
C LEU A 76 -4.48 -14.67 -12.87
N ARG A 77 -5.52 -14.26 -12.15
CA ARG A 77 -6.61 -13.45 -12.67
C ARG A 77 -6.16 -12.02 -13.01
N PRO A 78 -6.91 -11.28 -13.85
CA PRO A 78 -6.64 -9.87 -14.12
C PRO A 78 -6.56 -9.01 -12.85
N PHE A 79 -5.66 -8.04 -12.85
CA PHE A 79 -5.43 -7.17 -11.69
C PHE A 79 -6.67 -6.33 -11.34
N ALA A 80 -7.42 -5.85 -12.34
CA ALA A 80 -8.63 -5.07 -12.15
C ALA A 80 -9.73 -5.84 -11.40
N GLU A 81 -9.93 -7.12 -11.70
CA GLU A 81 -10.87 -7.99 -10.95
C GLU A 81 -10.44 -8.16 -9.49
N THR A 82 -9.12 -8.25 -9.25
CA THR A 82 -8.59 -8.34 -7.89
C THR A 82 -8.91 -7.08 -7.09
N ILE A 83 -8.71 -5.89 -7.67
CA ILE A 83 -9.05 -4.62 -7.01
C ILE A 83 -10.56 -4.47 -6.77
N ARG A 84 -11.40 -4.86 -7.74
CA ARG A 84 -12.86 -4.84 -7.59
C ARG A 84 -13.32 -5.68 -6.39
N ASP A 85 -12.88 -6.94 -6.36
CA ASP A 85 -13.32 -7.89 -5.34
C ASP A 85 -12.78 -7.53 -3.95
N GLU A 86 -11.55 -7.03 -3.87
CA GLU A 86 -10.95 -6.55 -2.62
C GLU A 86 -11.70 -5.33 -2.07
N VAL A 87 -12.07 -4.37 -2.91
CA VAL A 87 -12.87 -3.21 -2.50
C VAL A 87 -14.27 -3.63 -2.03
N ALA A 88 -14.93 -4.54 -2.75
CA ALA A 88 -16.23 -5.07 -2.35
C ALA A 88 -16.14 -5.81 -1.00
N TRP A 89 -15.08 -6.60 -0.78
CA TRP A 89 -14.82 -7.26 0.49
C TRP A 89 -14.59 -6.25 1.62
N TYR A 90 -13.75 -5.23 1.41
CA TYR A 90 -13.48 -4.18 2.41
C TYR A 90 -14.77 -3.43 2.82
N GLN A 91 -15.61 -3.07 1.84
CA GLN A 91 -16.89 -2.38 2.08
C GLN A 91 -17.89 -3.24 2.88
N ALA A 92 -17.86 -4.57 2.69
CA ALA A 92 -18.74 -5.50 3.39
C ALA A 92 -18.24 -5.91 4.79
N ASN A 93 -16.92 -5.95 5.01
CA ASN A 93 -16.33 -6.58 6.19
C ASN A 93 -15.70 -5.60 7.20
N GLN A 94 -15.36 -4.37 6.81
CA GLN A 94 -14.86 -3.38 7.78
C GLN A 94 -15.98 -2.48 8.33
N PRO A 95 -16.20 -2.43 9.66
CA PRO A 95 -16.95 -1.33 10.26
C PRO A 95 -16.23 -0.01 9.97
N LYS A 96 -16.98 1.09 9.83
CA LYS A 96 -16.51 2.42 9.34
C LYS A 96 -15.56 3.17 10.31
N GLN A 97 -14.56 2.51 10.89
CA GLN A 97 -13.60 3.12 11.83
C GLN A 97 -12.17 2.63 11.60
N LEU A 98 -11.29 3.56 11.23
CA LEU A 98 -9.85 3.55 11.49
C LEU A 98 -9.45 5.00 11.83
N PRO A 99 -8.62 5.34 12.86
CA PRO A 99 -7.76 4.48 13.71
C PRO A 99 -8.14 4.39 15.23
N PRO A 100 -7.46 3.49 15.98
CA PRO A 100 -6.71 3.98 17.15
C PRO A 100 -5.21 4.26 16.89
N GLN A 101 -4.53 3.41 16.12
CA GLN A 101 -3.10 3.50 15.81
C GLN A 101 -2.64 2.84 14.48
N LEU A 102 -3.06 1.66 14.04
CA LEU A 102 -4.01 0.69 14.60
C LEU A 102 -3.34 -0.49 15.33
N ALA A 103 -3.90 -1.68 15.12
CA ALA A 103 -4.31 -2.54 16.20
C ALA A 103 -4.68 -3.94 15.67
N PRO A 104 -4.46 -5.00 16.47
CA PRO A 104 -3.72 -5.02 17.73
C PRO A 104 -2.22 -5.27 17.50
N SER A 105 -1.37 -4.67 18.32
CA SER A 105 -0.02 -5.16 18.55
C SER A 105 -0.11 -6.47 19.34
N VAL A 106 -0.13 -7.60 18.64
CA VAL A 106 -0.02 -8.93 19.26
C VAL A 106 1.35 -9.01 19.95
N ARG A 107 1.34 -9.35 21.24
CA ARG A 107 2.55 -9.65 22.02
C ARG A 107 2.97 -11.10 21.79
#